data_AF-A0A6Y5DB07-F1
#
_entry.id   AF-A0A6Y5DB07-F1
#
_cell.length_a   1.000
_cell.length_b   1.000
_cell.length_c   1.000
_cell.angle_alpha   90.00
_cell.angle_beta   90.00
_cell.angle_gamma   90.00
#
_symmetry.space_group_name_H-M   'P 1'
#
loop_
_entity.id
_entity.type
_entity.pdbx_description
1 polymer ?
#
loop_
_entity_poly.entity_id
_entity_poly.type
_entity_poly.pdbx_seq_one_letter_code
_entity_poly.pdbx_strand_id
1 'polypeptide(L)'
;IEPFVGGGSVFLNSDKHACFLLADVNTDLINLYQMLAVVPDTVIRHARVMFDRLNDAESYMALREEFNAQVMDGPERAAAFLFLNRHCFNGLIRYNRNNQFNVGWGKYPSPYFPEEEIRAFTRMAHNCVFMAAGFRRTLALAGEGDVVYCDP
;
A
#
# COMPACT_ATOMS: atom_id res chain seq x y z
N ILE A 1 4.07 -17.26 -4.61
CA ILE A 1 4.17 -16.78 -3.21
C ILE A 1 5.27 -15.72 -3.16
N GLU A 2 4.96 -14.53 -2.63
CA GLU A 2 5.92 -13.43 -2.45
C GLU A 2 5.92 -12.98 -0.98
N PRO A 3 6.96 -13.35 -0.19
CA PRO A 3 7.06 -12.96 1.22
C PRO A 3 7.45 -11.50 1.47
N PHE A 4 7.85 -10.80 0.41
CA PHE A 4 8.31 -9.41 0.40
C PHE A 4 7.66 -8.70 -0.80
N VAL A 5 6.33 -8.56 -0.80
CA VAL A 5 5.62 -8.07 -1.99
C VAL A 5 6.03 -6.63 -2.35
N GLY A 6 6.33 -5.78 -1.38
CA GLY A 6 6.69 -4.38 -1.63
C GLY A 6 5.71 -3.71 -2.60
N GLY A 7 6.23 -3.07 -3.65
CA GLY A 7 5.43 -2.44 -4.71
C GLY A 7 4.71 -3.39 -5.67
N GLY A 8 4.91 -4.71 -5.57
CA GLY A 8 4.12 -5.69 -6.31
C GLY A 8 4.45 -5.85 -7.78
N SER A 9 5.63 -5.40 -8.22
CA SER A 9 6.00 -5.34 -9.64
C SER A 9 6.03 -6.71 -10.31
N VAL A 10 6.41 -7.77 -9.59
CA VAL A 10 6.51 -9.12 -10.16
C VAL A 10 5.12 -9.73 -10.37
N PHE A 11 4.26 -9.74 -9.35
CA PHE A 11 2.93 -10.33 -9.49
C PHE A 11 2.06 -9.56 -10.49
N LEU A 12 2.14 -8.23 -10.55
CA LEU A 12 1.33 -7.42 -11.48
C LEU A 12 1.64 -7.72 -12.96
N ASN A 13 2.82 -8.28 -13.24
CA ASN A 13 3.26 -8.64 -14.59
C ASN A 13 3.23 -10.15 -14.86
N SER A 14 2.63 -10.94 -13.96
CA SER A 14 2.54 -12.39 -14.12
C SER A 14 1.14 -12.82 -14.57
N ASP A 15 1.08 -13.44 -15.74
CA ASP A 15 -0.11 -14.07 -16.32
C ASP A 15 -0.13 -15.60 -16.16
N LYS A 16 0.91 -16.15 -15.52
CA LYS A 16 1.20 -17.60 -15.51
C LYS A 16 0.60 -18.35 -14.33
N HIS A 17 0.02 -17.65 -13.36
CA HIS A 17 -0.44 -18.24 -12.11
C HIS A 17 -1.90 -17.87 -11.82
N ALA A 18 -2.66 -18.86 -11.35
CA ALA A 18 -4.08 -18.69 -11.02
C ALA A 18 -4.28 -17.95 -9.69
N CYS A 19 -3.36 -18.11 -8.73
CA CYS A 19 -3.47 -17.55 -7.39
C CYS A 19 -2.12 -17.03 -6.87
N PHE A 20 -2.16 -15.99 -6.05
CA PHE A 20 -0.98 -15.38 -5.43
C PHE A 20 -1.18 -15.25 -3.92
N LEU A 21 -0.16 -15.66 -3.15
CA LEU A 21 -0.02 -15.29 -1.74
C LEU A 21 1.04 -14.21 -1.64
N LEU A 22 0.63 -13.01 -1.24
CA LEU A 22 1.45 -11.80 -1.20
C LEU A 22 1.53 -11.29 0.23
N ALA A 23 2.73 -11.19 0.78
CA ALA A 23 2.93 -10.79 2.16
C ALA A 23 4.00 -9.71 2.32
N ASP A 24 3.83 -8.91 3.35
CA ASP A 24 4.80 -7.92 3.80
C ASP A 24 4.69 -7.75 5.32
N VAL A 25 5.77 -7.27 5.94
CA VAL A 25 5.74 -6.87 7.36
C VAL A 25 5.05 -5.53 7.56
N ASN A 26 4.98 -4.70 6.51
CA ASN A 26 4.31 -3.41 6.56
C ASN A 26 2.79 -3.58 6.53
N THR A 27 2.16 -3.38 7.69
CA THR A 27 0.71 -3.50 7.85
C THR A 27 -0.08 -2.47 7.05
N ASP A 28 0.45 -1.27 6.85
CA ASP A 28 -0.23 -0.21 6.11
C ASP A 28 -0.25 -0.48 4.60
N LEU A 29 0.85 -1.04 4.09
CA LEU A 29 0.91 -1.53 2.71
C LEU A 29 -0.09 -2.66 2.45
N ILE A 30 -0.13 -3.64 3.35
CA ILE A 30 -1.10 -4.74 3.24
C ILE A 30 -2.53 -4.23 3.39
N ASN A 31 -2.80 -3.29 4.30
CA ASN A 31 -4.10 -2.65 4.41
C ASN A 31 -4.50 -1.94 3.10
N LEU A 32 -3.59 -1.20 2.47
CA LEU A 32 -3.85 -0.59 1.16
C LEU A 32 -4.28 -1.66 0.14
N TYR A 33 -3.53 -2.74 0.01
CA TYR A 33 -3.85 -3.82 -0.94
C TYR A 33 -5.17 -4.51 -0.65
N GLN A 34 -5.45 -4.81 0.62
CA GLN A 34 -6.72 -5.40 1.03
C GLN A 34 -7.90 -4.47 0.74
N MET A 35 -7.79 -3.19 1.04
CA MET A 35 -8.87 -2.23 0.80
C MET A 35 -9.09 -1.97 -0.68
N LEU A 36 -8.02 -1.94 -1.50
CA LEU A 36 -8.15 -1.90 -2.95
C LEU A 36 -8.78 -3.18 -3.51
N ALA A 37 -8.55 -4.34 -2.90
CA ALA A 37 -9.17 -5.59 -3.34
C ALA A 37 -10.68 -5.63 -3.03
N VAL A 38 -11.11 -5.07 -1.90
CA VAL A 38 -12.49 -5.23 -1.38
C VAL A 38 -13.38 -4.01 -1.66
N VAL A 39 -12.87 -2.79 -1.52
CA VAL A 39 -13.64 -1.54 -1.66
C VAL A 39 -12.86 -0.45 -2.44
N PRO A 40 -12.41 -0.74 -3.67
CA PRO A 40 -11.51 0.15 -4.42
C PRO A 40 -12.08 1.55 -4.65
N ASP A 41 -13.35 1.66 -5.02
CA ASP A 41 -13.97 2.95 -5.32
C ASP A 41 -14.02 3.86 -4.07
N THR A 42 -14.17 3.28 -2.88
CA THR A 42 -14.13 4.02 -1.61
C THR A 42 -12.74 4.59 -1.38
N VAL A 43 -11.69 3.77 -1.54
CA VAL A 43 -10.29 4.22 -1.38
C VAL A 43 -9.94 5.29 -2.40
N ILE A 44 -10.29 5.07 -3.69
CA ILE A 44 -10.04 6.05 -4.77
C ILE A 44 -10.71 7.38 -4.44
N ARG A 45 -11.97 7.36 -4.01
CA ARG A 45 -12.71 8.58 -3.65
C ARG A 45 -12.05 9.35 -2.51
N HIS A 46 -11.67 8.67 -1.41
CA HIS A 46 -10.97 9.32 -0.30
C HIS A 46 -9.62 9.89 -0.75
N ALA A 47 -8.84 9.09 -1.48
CA ALA A 47 -7.53 9.51 -1.95
C ALA A 47 -7.62 10.69 -2.93
N ARG A 48 -8.59 10.71 -3.84
CA ARG A 48 -8.83 11.85 -4.75
C ARG A 48 -9.09 13.15 -3.98
N VAL A 49 -9.96 13.10 -2.97
CA VAL A 49 -10.23 14.28 -2.12
C VAL A 49 -8.96 14.77 -1.43
N MET A 50 -8.11 13.85 -0.93
CA MET A 50 -6.84 14.22 -0.31
C MET A 50 -5.86 14.86 -1.31
N PHE A 51 -5.68 14.27 -2.49
CA PHE A 51 -4.78 14.79 -3.54
C PHE A 51 -5.23 16.17 -4.04
N ASP A 52 -6.52 16.40 -4.18
CA ASP A 52 -7.06 17.65 -4.71
C ASP A 52 -7.01 18.80 -3.68
N ARG A 53 -7.10 18.48 -2.38
CA ARG A 53 -7.30 19.50 -1.32
C ARG A 53 -6.11 19.73 -0.40
N LEU A 54 -5.22 18.75 -0.26
CA LEU A 54 -4.23 18.73 0.82
C LEU A 54 -2.79 18.93 0.32
N ASN A 55 -2.61 19.49 -0.89
CA ASN A 55 -1.29 19.62 -1.54
C ASN A 55 -0.48 20.82 -1.02
N ASP A 56 -0.37 20.95 0.30
CA ASP A 56 0.44 21.95 1.00
C ASP A 56 1.08 21.35 2.26
N ALA A 57 2.06 22.06 2.82
CA ALA A 57 2.84 21.56 3.94
C ALA A 57 2.03 21.40 5.24
N GLU A 58 1.06 22.29 5.50
CA GLU A 58 0.24 22.28 6.70
C GLU A 58 -0.72 21.10 6.66
N SER A 59 -1.47 20.97 5.56
CA SER A 59 -2.41 19.87 5.33
C SER A 59 -1.72 18.50 5.37
N TYR A 60 -0.52 18.38 4.77
CA TYR A 60 0.27 17.14 4.84
C TYR A 60 0.67 16.79 6.27
N MET A 61 1.09 17.78 7.07
CA MET A 61 1.48 17.54 8.46
C MET A 61 0.28 17.12 9.31
N ALA A 62 -0.88 17.76 9.13
CA ALA A 62 -2.11 17.39 9.82
C ALA A 62 -2.55 15.95 9.48
N LEU A 63 -2.62 15.60 8.19
CA LEU A 63 -2.99 14.25 7.79
C LEU A 63 -2.00 13.20 8.30
N ARG A 64 -0.70 13.52 8.34
CA ARG A 64 0.32 12.64 8.91
C ARG A 64 0.11 12.40 10.40
N GLU A 65 -0.29 13.42 11.15
CA GLU A 65 -0.61 13.29 12.57
C GLU A 65 -1.83 12.40 12.79
N GLU A 66 -2.90 12.60 12.03
CA GLU A 66 -4.09 11.74 12.07
C GLU A 66 -3.77 10.29 11.69
N PHE A 67 -2.96 10.09 10.63
CA PHE A 67 -2.49 8.77 10.23
C PHE A 67 -1.69 8.08 11.34
N ASN A 68 -0.85 8.83 12.06
CA ASN A 68 -0.06 8.34 13.19
C ASN A 68 -0.88 8.12 14.46
N ALA A 69 -2.03 8.78 14.61
CA ALA A 69 -2.96 8.56 15.73
C ALA A 69 -3.71 7.21 15.63
N GLN A 70 -3.67 6.56 14.45
CA GLN A 70 -4.27 5.24 14.21
C GLN A 70 -5.79 5.17 14.49
N VAL A 71 -6.51 6.26 14.22
CA VAL A 71 -7.97 6.36 14.42
C VAL A 71 -8.80 6.27 13.13
N MET A 72 -8.14 6.34 11.97
CA MET A 72 -8.77 6.17 10.65
C MET A 72 -9.30 4.74 10.46
N ASP A 73 -10.41 4.60 9.76
CA ASP A 73 -10.89 3.28 9.34
C ASP A 73 -10.01 2.70 8.22
N GLY A 74 -10.23 1.43 7.86
CA GLY A 74 -9.40 0.71 6.88
C GLY A 74 -9.25 1.45 5.55
N PRO A 75 -10.37 1.81 4.86
CA PRO A 75 -10.33 2.52 3.59
C PRO A 75 -9.73 3.93 3.67
N GLU A 76 -10.05 4.70 4.71
CA GLU A 76 -9.48 6.02 4.92
C GLU A 76 -7.97 5.94 5.16
N ARG A 77 -7.53 5.00 6.00
CA ARG A 77 -6.12 4.75 6.26
C ARG A 77 -5.36 4.33 5.00
N ALA A 78 -5.97 3.49 4.17
CA ALA A 78 -5.42 3.09 2.87
C ALA A 78 -5.22 4.29 1.94
N ALA A 79 -6.22 5.18 1.86
CA ALA A 79 -6.14 6.41 1.08
C ALA A 79 -5.06 7.37 1.62
N ALA A 80 -5.00 7.56 2.94
CA ALA A 80 -4.01 8.39 3.59
C ALA A 80 -2.58 7.86 3.36
N PHE A 81 -2.38 6.54 3.43
CA PHE A 81 -1.08 5.92 3.13
C PHE A 81 -0.64 6.19 1.68
N LEU A 82 -1.54 6.04 0.71
CA LEU A 82 -1.26 6.37 -0.70
C LEU A 82 -0.91 7.86 -0.88
N PHE A 83 -1.68 8.75 -0.26
CA PHE A 83 -1.41 10.18 -0.27
C PHE A 83 -0.03 10.49 0.29
N LEU A 84 0.27 10.01 1.51
CA LEU A 84 1.55 10.24 2.17
C LEU A 84 2.70 9.72 1.30
N ASN A 85 2.57 8.54 0.70
CA ASN A 85 3.58 8.01 -0.22
C ASN A 85 3.84 8.96 -1.40
N ARG A 86 2.80 9.43 -2.10
CA ARG A 86 2.97 10.29 -3.28
C ARG A 86 3.42 11.72 -2.97
N HIS A 87 3.23 12.16 -1.73
CA HIS A 87 3.49 13.54 -1.33
C HIS A 87 4.72 13.71 -0.42
N CYS A 88 5.25 12.62 0.14
CA CYS A 88 6.46 12.65 0.97
C CYS A 88 7.74 12.70 0.14
N PHE A 89 8.84 13.12 0.77
CA PHE A 89 10.16 13.17 0.12
C PHE A 89 10.56 11.81 -0.47
N ASN A 90 10.79 11.79 -1.79
CA ASN A 90 11.25 10.62 -2.57
C ASN A 90 10.35 9.37 -2.47
N GLY A 91 9.07 9.51 -2.11
CA GLY A 91 8.18 8.35 -1.98
C GLY A 91 8.60 7.35 -0.89
N LEU A 92 9.38 7.80 0.09
CA LEU A 92 9.88 6.93 1.15
C LEU A 92 8.75 6.52 2.11
N ILE A 93 8.77 5.25 2.50
CA ILE A 93 7.95 4.74 3.60
C ILE A 93 8.87 4.44 4.79
N ARG A 94 8.81 5.28 5.82
CA ARG A 94 9.67 5.17 7.00
C ARG A 94 8.91 5.47 8.28
N TYR A 95 9.09 4.59 9.25
CA TYR A 95 8.52 4.68 10.58
C TYR A 95 9.62 4.82 11.63
N ASN A 96 9.33 5.51 12.73
CA ASN A 96 10.19 5.53 13.91
C ASN A 96 9.94 4.27 14.79
N ARG A 97 10.67 4.16 15.92
CA ARG A 97 10.51 3.05 16.87
C ARG A 97 9.14 2.99 17.56
N ASN A 98 8.34 4.05 17.47
CA ASN A 98 6.98 4.11 17.98
C ASN A 98 5.94 3.79 16.88
N ASN A 99 6.37 3.23 15.74
CA ASN A 99 5.55 2.93 14.57
C ASN A 99 4.85 4.16 13.96
N GLN A 100 5.43 5.36 14.12
CA GLN A 100 4.89 6.58 13.51
C GLN A 100 5.64 6.89 12.22
N PHE A 101 4.89 7.12 11.15
CA PHE A 101 5.40 7.58 9.86
C PHE A 101 6.07 8.96 10.05
N ASN A 102 7.32 9.09 9.60
CA ASN A 102 8.16 10.26 9.91
C ASN A 102 8.89 10.86 8.70
N VAL A 103 8.35 10.69 7.49
CA VAL A 103 8.91 11.31 6.28
C VAL A 103 8.36 12.73 6.13
N GLY A 104 9.22 13.66 5.73
CA GLY A 104 8.87 15.07 5.51
C GLY A 104 8.13 15.30 4.19
N TRP A 105 7.51 16.47 4.08
CA TRP A 105 6.84 16.93 2.86
C TRP A 105 7.78 17.00 1.66
N GLY A 106 7.35 16.45 0.52
CA GLY A 106 8.14 16.33 -0.70
C GLY A 106 8.15 17.55 -1.61
N LYS A 107 7.22 18.51 -1.43
CA LYS A 107 7.11 19.76 -2.22
C LYS A 107 6.91 19.54 -3.72
N TYR A 108 6.26 18.45 -4.11
CA TYR A 108 5.90 18.22 -5.51
C TYR A 108 4.71 19.13 -5.89
N PRO A 109 4.79 19.88 -7.00
CA PRO A 109 3.72 20.83 -7.37
C PRO A 109 2.43 20.12 -7.78
N SER A 110 2.52 18.93 -8.37
CA SER A 110 1.36 18.13 -8.79
C SER A 110 1.71 16.63 -8.73
N PRO A 111 1.60 15.99 -7.55
CA PRO A 111 1.79 14.56 -7.42
C PRO A 111 0.87 13.77 -8.35
N TYR A 112 1.44 12.80 -9.08
CA TYR A 112 0.66 11.94 -9.95
C TYR A 112 -0.26 11.04 -9.12
N PHE A 113 -1.56 11.04 -9.46
CA PHE A 113 -2.54 10.12 -8.88
C PHE A 113 -2.63 8.84 -9.73
N PRO A 114 -2.28 7.67 -9.18
CA PRO A 114 -2.14 6.43 -9.95
C PRO A 114 -3.47 5.69 -10.16
N GLU A 115 -4.47 6.34 -10.78
CA GLU A 115 -5.78 5.72 -10.95
C GLU A 115 -5.75 4.50 -11.87
N GLU A 116 -5.01 4.60 -12.99
CA GLU A 116 -4.93 3.51 -13.97
C GLU A 116 -4.26 2.29 -13.36
N GLU A 117 -3.19 2.49 -12.58
CA GLU A 117 -2.48 1.43 -11.87
C GLU A 117 -3.33 0.81 -10.77
N ILE A 118 -4.09 1.63 -10.02
CA ILE A 118 -5.05 1.10 -9.04
C ILE A 118 -6.09 0.23 -9.76
N ARG A 119 -6.68 0.72 -10.86
CA ARG A 119 -7.66 -0.06 -11.62
C ARG A 119 -7.05 -1.34 -12.20
N ALA A 120 -5.80 -1.31 -12.64
CA ALA A 120 -5.08 -2.52 -13.07
C ALA A 120 -4.91 -3.53 -11.93
N PHE A 121 -4.46 -3.06 -10.75
CA PHE A 121 -4.34 -3.87 -9.55
C PHE A 121 -5.68 -4.52 -9.18
N THR A 122 -6.78 -3.78 -9.17
CA THR A 122 -8.11 -4.32 -8.78
C THR A 122 -8.57 -5.46 -9.66
N ARG A 123 -8.22 -5.44 -10.96
CA ARG A 123 -8.55 -6.53 -11.89
C ARG A 123 -7.81 -7.82 -11.56
N MET A 124 -6.64 -7.75 -10.93
CA MET A 124 -5.87 -8.94 -10.53
C MET A 124 -6.13 -9.36 -9.08
N ALA A 125 -6.60 -8.43 -8.23
CA ALA A 125 -6.72 -8.62 -6.80
C ALA A 125 -7.63 -9.80 -6.39
N HIS A 126 -8.60 -10.20 -7.22
CA HIS A 126 -9.47 -11.35 -6.96
C HIS A 126 -8.72 -12.70 -6.88
N ASN A 127 -7.52 -12.77 -7.46
CA ASN A 127 -6.65 -13.94 -7.41
C ASN A 127 -5.59 -13.86 -6.29
N CYS A 128 -5.65 -12.81 -5.46
CA CYS A 128 -4.60 -12.51 -4.49
C CYS A 128 -5.09 -12.66 -3.05
N VAL A 129 -4.26 -13.29 -2.22
CA VAL A 129 -4.37 -13.25 -0.76
C VAL A 129 -3.27 -12.34 -0.22
N PHE A 130 -3.66 -11.25 0.41
CA PHE A 130 -2.75 -10.28 1.02
C PHE A 130 -2.62 -10.53 2.53
N MET A 131 -1.38 -10.68 3.01
CA MET A 131 -1.11 -11.06 4.39
C MET A 131 -0.05 -10.17 5.06
N ALA A 132 -0.39 -9.55 6.19
CA ALA A 132 0.57 -8.83 7.02
C ALA A 132 1.32 -9.84 7.89
N ALA A 133 2.50 -10.26 7.42
CA ALA A 133 3.30 -11.29 8.06
C ALA A 133 4.77 -11.20 7.66
N GLY A 134 5.64 -11.60 8.59
CA GLY A 134 7.06 -11.77 8.29
C GLY A 134 7.32 -12.99 7.40
N PHE A 135 8.41 -12.91 6.63
CA PHE A 135 8.75 -13.90 5.61
C PHE A 135 8.79 -15.34 6.11
N ARG A 136 9.26 -15.61 7.34
CA ARG A 136 9.30 -16.96 7.92
C ARG A 136 7.91 -17.60 7.98
N ARG A 137 6.90 -16.82 8.37
CA ARG A 137 5.50 -17.29 8.42
C ARG A 137 4.96 -17.52 7.02
N THR A 138 5.23 -16.61 6.08
CA THR A 138 4.76 -16.74 4.71
C THR A 138 5.38 -17.94 4.00
N LEU A 139 6.68 -18.16 4.15
CA LEU A 139 7.39 -19.31 3.57
C LEU A 139 6.88 -20.65 4.12
N ALA A 140 6.46 -20.69 5.39
CA ALA A 140 5.90 -21.90 5.98
C ALA A 140 4.53 -22.29 5.41
N LEU A 141 3.87 -21.41 4.65
CA LEU A 141 2.61 -21.70 3.96
C LEU A 141 2.83 -22.29 2.56
N ALA A 142 4.06 -22.33 2.06
CA ALA A 142 4.36 -22.91 0.75
C ALA A 142 4.19 -24.43 0.78
N GLY A 143 3.47 -24.97 -0.20
CA GLY A 143 3.26 -26.40 -0.42
C GLY A 143 3.95 -26.92 -1.68
N GLU A 144 3.70 -28.19 -1.99
CA GLU A 144 4.15 -28.81 -3.23
C GLU A 144 3.50 -28.13 -4.44
N GLY A 145 4.32 -27.77 -5.45
CA GLY A 145 3.87 -27.08 -6.66
C GLY A 145 3.86 -25.55 -6.57
N ASP A 146 4.03 -24.97 -5.38
CA ASP A 146 4.14 -23.52 -5.23
C ASP A 146 5.49 -22.99 -5.73
N VAL A 147 5.45 -21.83 -6.39
CA VAL A 147 6.65 -21.06 -6.74
C VAL A 147 6.80 -19.92 -5.74
N VAL A 148 7.99 -19.79 -5.17
CA VAL A 148 8.35 -18.73 -4.21
C VAL A 148 9.32 -17.77 -4.88
N TYR A 149 8.99 -16.47 -4.82
CA TYR A 149 9.88 -15.39 -5.21
C TYR A 149 10.16 -14.50 -3.99
N CYS A 150 11.44 -14.21 -3.73
CA CYS A 150 11.89 -13.41 -2.59
C CYS A 150 12.77 -12.26 -3.06
N ASP A 151 12.41 -11.03 -2.66
CA ASP A 151 13.19 -9.81 -2.87
C ASP A 151 13.35 -9.07 -1.52
N PRO A 152 14.33 -9.45 -0.68
CA PRO A 152 14.45 -9.00 0.71
C PRO A 152 15.06 -7.61 0.90
#